data_AF-A0A1G6CSF5-F1
#
_entry.id   AF-A0A1G6CSF5-F1
#
_cell.length_a   1.000
_cell.length_b   1.000
_cell.length_c   1.000
_cell.angle_alpha   90.00
_cell.angle_beta   90.00
_cell.angle_gamma   90.00
#
_symmetry.space_group_name_H-M   'P 1'
#
loop_
_entity.id
_entity.type
_entity.pdbx_description
1 polymer ?
#
loop_
_entity_poly.entity_id
_entity_poly.type
_entity_poly.pdbx_seq_one_letter_code
_entity_poly.pdbx_strand_id
1 'polypeptide(L)'
;MLSINQELVAIDEAIDEVAQSFLNLSLVAEYKEKKSDFLSDLELQERINEFQVLKEDFDSIKAFAPYRSDISQLRRQLFSRKREIDLNPKVIAYRQAEVALQEVLAKLTSSLTEVISTSIFVDTGLPLASHKPIHGKGRGGNIREKESDV
;
A
#
# COMPACT_ATOMS: atom_id res chain seq x y z
N MET A 1 0.53 36.44 -1.23
CA MET A 1 0.12 36.26 -2.64
C MET A 1 1.22 35.42 -3.27
N LEU A 2 0.95 34.18 -3.71
CA LEU A 2 1.97 33.40 -4.42
C LEU A 2 2.21 34.10 -5.76
N SER A 3 3.31 34.83 -5.88
CA SER A 3 3.78 35.32 -7.17
C SER A 3 4.33 34.11 -7.93
N ILE A 4 3.78 33.85 -9.11
CA ILE A 4 4.31 32.82 -10.00
C ILE A 4 5.67 33.35 -10.49
N ASN A 5 6.74 32.80 -9.93
CA ASN A 5 8.11 33.18 -10.23
C ASN A 5 8.69 32.20 -11.25
N GLN A 6 9.67 32.65 -12.04
CA GLN A 6 10.32 31.84 -13.08
C GLN A 6 10.99 30.56 -12.53
N GLU A 7 11.42 30.59 -11.27
CA GLU A 7 11.96 29.42 -10.55
C GLU A 7 10.91 28.33 -10.31
N LEU A 8 9.64 28.68 -10.08
CA LEU A 8 8.56 27.70 -9.92
C LEU A 8 8.26 27.00 -11.25
N VAL A 9 8.29 27.76 -12.35
CA VAL A 9 8.10 27.20 -13.71
C VAL A 9 9.21 26.21 -14.05
N ALA A 10 10.46 26.53 -13.71
CA ALA A 10 11.59 25.61 -13.92
C ALA A 10 11.47 24.30 -13.12
N ILE A 11 10.88 24.36 -11.92
CA ILE A 11 10.60 23.16 -11.12
C ILE A 11 9.50 22.31 -11.77
N ASP A 12 8.42 22.93 -12.26
CA ASP A 12 7.36 22.21 -12.96
C ASP A 12 7.88 21.49 -14.22
N GLU A 13 8.72 22.16 -15.02
CA GLU A 13 9.37 21.56 -16.19
C GLU A 13 10.26 20.36 -15.80
N ALA A 14 11.03 20.49 -14.72
CA ALA A 14 11.88 19.40 -14.22
C ALA A 14 11.04 18.20 -13.70
N ILE A 15 9.88 18.47 -13.08
CA ILE A 15 8.95 17.42 -12.65
C ILE A 15 8.43 16.65 -13.86
N ASP A 16 8.03 17.34 -14.92
CA ASP A 16 7.55 16.72 -16.16
C ASP A 16 8.64 15.88 -16.84
N GLU A 17 9.88 16.35 -16.89
CA GLU A 17 11.01 15.61 -17.45
C GLU A 17 11.26 14.30 -16.68
N VAL A 18 11.28 14.36 -15.35
CA VAL A 18 11.46 13.18 -14.49
C VAL A 18 10.29 12.21 -14.66
N ALA A 19 9.05 12.70 -14.71
CA ALA A 19 7.87 11.88 -14.89
C ALA A 19 7.86 11.17 -16.25
N GLN A 20 8.18 11.88 -17.32
CA GLN A 20 8.28 11.29 -18.67
C GLN A 20 9.40 10.24 -18.74
N SER A 21 10.58 10.56 -18.19
CA SER A 21 11.71 9.64 -18.12
C SER A 21 11.36 8.37 -17.36
N PHE A 22 10.65 8.51 -16.23
CA PHE A 22 10.16 7.37 -15.45
C PHE A 22 9.17 6.52 -16.25
N LEU A 23 8.19 7.13 -16.92
CA LEU A 23 7.18 6.41 -17.70
C LEU A 23 7.78 5.62 -18.89
N ASN A 24 8.93 6.06 -19.40
CA ASN A 24 9.65 5.41 -20.49
C ASN A 24 10.52 4.21 -20.06
N LEU A 25 10.65 3.96 -18.75
CA LEU A 25 11.41 2.82 -18.25
C LEU A 25 10.75 1.50 -18.66
N SER A 26 11.57 0.51 -19.03
CA SER A 26 11.11 -0.85 -19.37
C SER A 26 10.32 -1.50 -18.23
N LEU A 27 10.68 -1.22 -16.98
CA LEU A 27 9.98 -1.68 -15.78
C LEU A 27 8.51 -1.23 -15.74
N VAL A 28 8.23 0.00 -16.20
CA VAL A 28 6.85 0.52 -16.26
C VAL A 28 6.04 -0.22 -17.31
N ALA A 29 6.66 -0.53 -18.46
CA ALA A 29 6.02 -1.32 -19.50
C ALA A 29 5.71 -2.75 -19.02
N GLU A 30 6.67 -3.40 -18.35
CA GLU A 30 6.50 -4.73 -17.77
C GLU A 30 5.38 -4.75 -16.72
N TYR A 31 5.36 -3.77 -15.80
CA TYR A 31 4.28 -3.64 -14.83
C TYR A 31 2.90 -3.47 -15.50
N LYS A 32 2.81 -2.63 -16.54
CA LYS A 32 1.55 -2.43 -17.29
C LYS A 32 1.08 -3.73 -17.97
N GLU A 33 2.00 -4.51 -18.53
CA GLU A 33 1.70 -5.82 -19.12
C GLU A 33 1.19 -6.78 -18.06
N LYS A 34 1.93 -6.98 -16.96
CA LYS A 34 1.51 -7.89 -15.87
C LYS A 34 0.20 -7.48 -15.22
N LYS A 35 -0.04 -6.16 -15.12
CA LYS A 35 -1.33 -5.62 -14.66
C LYS A 35 -2.47 -5.99 -15.61
N SER A 36 -2.27 -5.85 -16.92
CA SER A 36 -3.26 -6.22 -17.92
C SER A 36 -3.54 -7.72 -17.89
N ASP A 37 -2.50 -8.55 -17.80
CA ASP A 37 -2.63 -10.01 -17.72
C ASP A 37 -3.43 -10.44 -16.48
N PHE A 38 -3.15 -9.82 -15.34
CA PHE A 38 -3.89 -10.05 -14.09
C PHE A 38 -5.37 -9.62 -14.19
N LEU A 39 -5.66 -8.47 -14.81
CA LEU A 39 -7.03 -7.97 -14.96
C LEU A 39 -7.84 -8.73 -16.01
N SER A 40 -7.18 -9.29 -17.03
CA SER A 40 -7.83 -10.07 -18.09
C SER A 40 -8.35 -11.44 -17.62
N ASP A 41 -7.87 -11.92 -16.47
CA ASP A 41 -8.25 -13.22 -15.92
C ASP A 41 -9.56 -13.14 -15.13
N LEU A 42 -10.68 -13.40 -15.81
CA LEU A 42 -12.02 -13.34 -15.21
C LEU A 42 -12.19 -14.30 -14.02
N GLU A 43 -11.67 -15.52 -14.13
CA GLU A 43 -11.79 -16.53 -13.06
C GLU A 43 -11.04 -16.09 -11.81
N LEU A 44 -9.85 -15.50 -11.97
CA LEU A 44 -9.09 -14.94 -10.87
C LEU A 44 -9.81 -13.75 -10.22
N GLN A 45 -10.41 -12.86 -11.02
CA GLN A 45 -11.18 -11.72 -10.48
C GLN A 45 -12.43 -12.19 -9.72
N GLU A 46 -13.14 -13.21 -10.21
CA GLU A 46 -14.27 -13.81 -9.49
C GLU A 46 -13.83 -14.38 -8.14
N ARG A 47 -12.75 -15.15 -8.10
CA ARG A 47 -12.19 -15.70 -6.85
C ARG A 47 -11.77 -14.59 -5.87
N ILE A 48 -11.22 -13.48 -6.37
CA ILE A 48 -10.87 -12.31 -5.55
C ILE A 48 -12.12 -11.66 -4.97
N ASN A 49 -13.18 -11.50 -5.75
CA ASN A 49 -14.45 -10.94 -5.28
C ASN A 49 -15.09 -11.83 -4.22
N GLU A 50 -15.12 -13.16 -4.43
CA GLU A 50 -15.58 -14.11 -3.41
C GLU A 50 -14.79 -13.98 -2.11
N PHE A 51 -13.46 -13.85 -2.22
CA PHE A 51 -12.60 -13.65 -1.06
C PHE A 51 -12.88 -12.33 -0.33
N GLN A 52 -13.17 -11.24 -1.06
CA GLN A 52 -13.51 -9.95 -0.48
C GLN A 52 -14.80 -10.02 0.34
N VAL A 53 -15.85 -10.65 -0.20
CA VAL A 53 -17.12 -10.86 0.52
C VAL A 53 -16.88 -11.69 1.79
N LEU A 54 -16.17 -12.81 1.68
CA LEU A 54 -15.83 -13.65 2.85
C LEU A 54 -14.99 -12.90 3.89
N LYS A 55 -14.14 -11.98 3.45
CA LYS A 55 -13.32 -11.16 4.34
C LYS A 55 -14.16 -10.12 5.07
N GLU A 56 -15.10 -9.46 4.39
CA GLU A 56 -16.02 -8.50 5.00
C GLU A 56 -16.91 -9.19 6.06
N ASP A 57 -17.46 -10.36 5.73
CA ASP A 57 -18.21 -11.18 6.66
C ASP A 57 -17.37 -11.53 7.89
N PHE A 58 -16.13 -11.97 7.68
CA PHE A 58 -15.21 -12.29 8.76
C PHE A 58 -14.88 -11.06 9.62
N ASP A 59 -14.55 -9.92 9.02
CA ASP A 59 -14.17 -8.70 9.73
C ASP A 59 -15.32 -8.15 10.59
N SER A 60 -16.59 -8.33 10.18
CA SER A 60 -17.76 -7.95 10.98
C SER A 60 -17.95 -8.81 12.23
N ILE A 61 -17.62 -10.10 12.16
CA ILE A 61 -17.80 -11.06 13.25
C ILE A 61 -16.53 -11.22 14.10
N LYS A 62 -15.37 -10.79 13.59
CA LYS A 62 -14.04 -10.92 14.23
C LYS A 62 -13.98 -10.39 15.65
N ALA A 63 -14.72 -9.34 15.98
CA ALA A 63 -14.79 -8.79 17.34
C ALA A 63 -15.34 -9.81 18.37
N PHE A 64 -16.16 -10.77 17.91
CA PHE A 64 -16.76 -11.82 18.73
C PHE A 64 -15.97 -13.14 18.72
N ALA A 65 -14.76 -13.14 18.14
CA ALA A 65 -13.83 -14.28 18.13
C ALA A 65 -13.70 -15.05 19.45
N PRO A 66 -13.61 -14.40 20.64
CA PRO A 66 -13.47 -15.14 21.90
C PRO A 66 -14.75 -15.88 22.35
N TYR A 67 -15.91 -15.57 21.79
CA TYR A 67 -17.20 -16.09 22.24
C TYR A 67 -17.82 -17.13 21.29
N ARG A 68 -17.22 -17.38 20.11
CA ARG A 68 -17.79 -18.27 19.10
C ARG A 68 -16.74 -19.16 18.43
N SER A 69 -16.91 -20.49 18.58
CA SER A 69 -16.02 -21.51 17.99
C SER A 69 -16.00 -21.50 16.46
N ASP A 70 -17.10 -21.12 15.81
CA ASP A 70 -17.26 -21.14 14.35
C ASP A 70 -16.32 -20.17 13.63
N ILE A 71 -15.90 -19.09 14.30
CA ILE A 71 -15.00 -18.05 13.76
C ILE A 71 -13.63 -18.65 13.43
N SER A 72 -13.19 -19.65 14.20
CA SER A 72 -11.94 -20.38 13.92
C SER A 72 -12.01 -21.15 12.59
N GLN A 73 -13.17 -21.74 12.28
CA GLN A 73 -13.39 -22.44 11.00
C GLN A 73 -13.45 -21.44 9.83
N LEU A 74 -14.19 -20.33 9.98
CA LEU A 74 -14.24 -19.25 8.99
C LEU A 74 -12.84 -18.66 8.72
N ARG A 75 -12.05 -18.44 9.77
CA ARG A 75 -10.66 -17.97 9.64
C ARG A 75 -9.79 -18.92 8.81
N ARG A 76 -9.94 -20.24 9.02
CA ARG A 76 -9.22 -21.25 8.24
C ARG A 76 -9.63 -21.24 6.77
N GLN A 77 -10.94 -21.16 6.50
CA GLN A 77 -11.46 -21.07 5.14
C GLN A 77 -10.94 -19.81 4.43
N LEU A 78 -10.99 -18.65 5.09
CA LEU A 78 -10.46 -17.38 4.59
C LEU A 78 -8.98 -17.50 4.24
N PHE A 79 -8.15 -18.07 5.10
CA PHE A 79 -6.73 -18.26 4.80
C PHE A 79 -6.46 -19.28 3.69
N SER A 80 -7.27 -20.33 3.56
CA SER A 80 -7.15 -21.29 2.46
C SER A 80 -7.41 -20.60 1.12
N ARG A 81 -8.53 -19.85 1.03
CA ARG A 81 -8.89 -19.09 -0.17
C ARG A 81 -7.86 -18.01 -0.48
N LYS A 82 -7.37 -17.29 0.55
CA LYS A 82 -6.29 -16.32 0.38
C LYS A 82 -5.03 -16.98 -0.21
N ARG A 83 -4.64 -18.14 0.33
CA ARG A 83 -3.47 -18.88 -0.14
C ARG A 83 -3.60 -19.30 -1.60
N GLU A 84 -4.78 -19.75 -2.02
CA GLU A 84 -5.03 -20.12 -3.42
C GLU A 84 -4.85 -18.91 -4.37
N ILE A 85 -5.31 -17.73 -3.96
CA ILE A 85 -5.11 -16.47 -4.71
C ILE A 85 -3.63 -16.07 -4.71
N ASP A 86 -2.98 -16.06 -3.54
CA ASP A 86 -1.59 -15.65 -3.37
C ASP A 86 -0.61 -16.57 -4.12
N LEU A 87 -0.96 -17.85 -4.32
CA LEU A 87 -0.17 -18.82 -5.06
C LEU A 87 -0.38 -18.75 -6.58
N ASN A 88 -1.34 -17.97 -7.07
CA ASN A 88 -1.58 -17.86 -8.49
C ASN A 88 -0.39 -17.17 -9.18
N PRO A 89 0.18 -17.74 -10.25
CA PRO A 89 1.36 -17.20 -10.92
C PRO A 89 1.14 -15.77 -11.44
N LYS A 90 -0.07 -15.40 -11.88
CA LYS A 90 -0.38 -14.04 -12.35
C LYS A 90 -0.34 -13.03 -11.22
N VAL A 91 -0.85 -13.40 -10.04
CA VAL A 91 -0.79 -12.55 -8.83
C VAL A 91 0.66 -12.36 -8.41
N ILE A 92 1.44 -13.43 -8.37
CA ILE A 92 2.86 -13.38 -8.01
C ILE A 92 3.63 -12.48 -8.97
N ALA A 93 3.47 -12.68 -10.29
CA ALA A 93 4.16 -11.89 -11.30
C ALA A 93 3.77 -10.40 -11.22
N TYR A 94 2.48 -10.10 -11.04
CA TYR A 94 2.00 -8.73 -10.86
C TYR A 94 2.60 -8.07 -9.61
N ARG A 95 2.61 -8.77 -8.46
CA ARG A 95 3.19 -8.26 -7.20
C ARG A 95 4.70 -8.04 -7.30
N GLN A 96 5.42 -8.91 -7.99
CA GLN A 96 6.85 -8.73 -8.22
C GLN A 96 7.13 -7.48 -9.06
N ALA A 97 6.38 -7.27 -10.14
CA ALA A 97 6.49 -6.08 -10.97
C ALA A 97 6.11 -4.80 -10.19
N GLU A 98 5.09 -4.86 -9.34
CA GLU A 98 4.69 -3.77 -8.45
C GLU A 98 5.81 -3.38 -7.47
N VAL A 99 6.44 -4.36 -6.82
CA VAL A 99 7.58 -4.12 -5.91
C VAL A 99 8.77 -3.52 -6.67
N ALA A 100 9.13 -4.08 -7.83
CA ALA A 100 10.24 -3.57 -8.64
C ALA A 100 10.02 -2.10 -9.06
N LEU A 101 8.78 -1.74 -9.42
CA LEU A 101 8.42 -0.36 -9.73
C LEU A 101 8.54 0.55 -8.50
N GLN A 102 8.04 0.08 -7.36
CA GLN A 102 8.09 0.81 -6.09
C GLN A 102 9.54 1.05 -5.64
N GLU A 103 10.47 0.13 -5.90
CA GLU A 103 11.88 0.30 -5.56
C GLU A 103 12.52 1.48 -6.31
N VAL A 104 12.17 1.67 -7.58
CA VAL A 104 12.65 2.80 -8.37
C VAL A 104 12.08 4.10 -7.82
N LEU A 105 10.77 4.15 -7.53
CA LEU A 105 10.13 5.31 -6.93
C LEU A 105 10.72 5.66 -5.55
N ALA A 106 10.98 4.66 -4.73
CA ALA A 106 11.61 4.81 -3.42
C ALA A 106 13.02 5.40 -3.52
N LYS A 107 13.82 4.95 -4.49
CA LYS A 107 15.16 5.50 -4.74
C LYS A 107 15.10 6.94 -5.22
N LEU A 108 14.20 7.25 -6.17
CA LEU A 108 14.00 8.62 -6.68
C LEU A 108 13.59 9.58 -5.55
N THR A 109 12.56 9.22 -4.78
CA THR A 109 12.07 10.04 -3.66
C THR A 109 13.11 10.21 -2.56
N SER A 110 13.85 9.16 -2.22
CA SER A 110 14.95 9.25 -1.25
C SER A 110 16.05 10.19 -1.73
N SER A 111 16.47 10.08 -3.00
CA SER A 111 17.50 10.95 -3.59
C SER A 111 17.08 12.42 -3.61
N LEU A 112 15.82 12.72 -3.94
CA LEU A 112 15.29 14.08 -3.89
C LEU A 112 15.24 14.63 -2.46
N THR A 113 14.82 13.79 -1.53
CA THR A 113 14.67 14.18 -0.13
C THR A 113 16.02 14.49 0.51
N GLU A 114 17.05 13.70 0.19
CA GLU A 114 18.42 13.90 0.69
C GLU A 114 18.99 15.27 0.28
N VAL A 115 18.69 15.74 -0.93
CA VAL A 115 19.10 17.06 -1.43
C VAL A 115 18.41 18.20 -0.68
N ILE A 116 17.15 18.01 -0.26
CA ILE A 116 16.38 19.03 0.46
C ILE A 116 16.75 19.04 1.94
N SER A 117 16.71 17.88 2.60
CA SER A 117 17.07 17.70 4.00
C SER A 117 17.17 16.22 4.38
N THR A 118 18.28 15.86 5.03
CA THR A 118 18.51 14.52 5.58
C THR A 118 17.57 14.16 6.75
N SER A 119 16.84 15.13 7.32
CA SER A 119 15.92 14.91 8.44
C SER A 119 14.53 14.45 8.02
N ILE A 120 14.20 14.51 6.73
CA ILE A 120 12.87 14.15 6.22
C ILE A 120 12.83 12.64 6.03
N PHE A 121 11.90 11.99 6.72
CA PHE A 121 11.68 10.56 6.57
C PHE A 121 10.81 10.27 5.35
N VAL A 122 11.31 9.39 4.46
CA VAL A 122 10.57 8.90 3.28
C VAL A 122 9.95 7.55 3.61
N ASP A 123 8.62 7.47 3.58
CA ASP A 123 7.93 6.18 3.62
C ASP A 123 7.97 5.57 2.22
N THR A 124 8.86 4.60 2.04
CA THR A 124 9.11 3.99 0.73
C THR A 124 8.05 2.98 0.33
N GLY A 125 7.17 2.55 1.24
CA GLY A 125 6.10 1.58 0.97
C GLY A 125 6.58 0.20 0.51
N LEU A 126 7.89 -0.06 0.52
CA LEU A 126 8.46 -1.35 0.15
C LEU A 126 8.19 -2.38 1.24
N PRO A 127 8.03 -3.67 0.87
CA PRO A 127 7.94 -4.73 1.85
C PRO A 127 9.18 -4.71 2.75
N LEU A 128 8.98 -4.75 4.07
CA LEU A 128 10.03 -4.73 5.09
C LEU A 128 10.80 -3.40 5.23
N ALA A 129 10.37 -2.32 4.57
CA ALA A 129 10.94 -1.01 4.81
C ALA A 129 10.70 -0.55 6.26
N SER A 130 11.60 0.27 6.78
CA SER A 130 11.37 0.94 8.05
C SER A 130 10.11 1.79 7.94
N HIS A 131 9.14 1.58 8.83
CA HIS A 131 8.01 2.49 8.98
C HIS A 131 8.35 3.54 10.03
N LYS A 132 7.79 4.74 9.88
CA LYS A 132 7.92 5.77 10.91
C LYS A 132 7.40 5.19 12.23
N PRO A 133 8.18 5.22 13.32
CA PRO A 133 7.68 4.78 14.60
C PRO A 133 6.45 5.64 14.93
N ILE A 134 5.35 5.00 15.31
CA ILE A 134 4.19 5.71 15.84
C ILE A 134 4.73 6.55 17.00
N HIS A 135 4.65 7.88 16.90
CA HIS A 135 4.99 8.74 18.01
C HIS A 135 4.17 8.24 19.20
N GLY A 136 4.86 7.76 20.24
CA GLY A 136 4.20 7.24 21.42
C GLY A 136 3.18 8.28 21.86
N LYS A 137 1.94 7.85 22.16
CA LYS A 137 0.99 8.74 22.83
C LYS A 137 1.76 9.39 23.98
N GLY A 138 1.87 10.71 23.96
CA GLY A 138 2.64 11.44 24.96
C GLY A 138 2.24 10.99 26.37
N ARG A 139 3.15 11.19 27.35
CA ARG A 139 2.80 11.00 28.76
C ARG A 139 1.68 11.98 29.13
N GLY A 140 0.46 11.51 28.96
CA GLY A 140 -0.73 12.34 28.85
C GLY A 140 -1.72 11.55 28.05
N GLY A 141 -2.30 10.53 28.70
CA GLY A 141 -3.47 9.85 28.17
C GLY A 141 -4.43 10.91 27.68
N ASN A 142 -4.79 10.83 26.40
CA ASN A 142 -5.82 11.65 25.77
C ASN A 142 -6.88 11.94 26.82
N ILE A 143 -7.11 13.22 27.09
CA ILE A 143 -8.14 13.74 27.99
C ILE A 143 -9.48 13.21 27.47
N ARG A 144 -9.78 11.95 27.78
CA ARG A 144 -11.12 11.46 27.92
C ARG A 144 -11.44 11.89 29.33
N GLU A 145 -12.26 12.93 29.41
CA GLU A 145 -13.03 13.25 30.60
C GLU A 145 -13.40 11.92 31.25
N LYS A 146 -12.85 11.66 32.44
CA LYS A 146 -13.42 10.64 33.29
C LYS A 146 -14.83 11.15 33.56
N GLU A 147 -15.82 10.52 32.94
CA GLU A 147 -17.19 10.61 33.43
C GLU A 147 -17.10 10.32 34.92
N SER A 148 -17.32 11.37 35.71
CA SER A 148 -17.45 11.27 37.15
C SER A 148 -18.70 10.47 37.41
N ASP A 149 -18.52 9.27 37.94
CA ASP A 149 -19.58 8.51 38.59
C ASP A 149 -20.27 9.41 39.63
N VAL A 150 -21.49 9.86 39.31
CA VAL A 150 -22.55 10.24 40.24
C VAL A 150 -23.85 9.67 39.71
#